data_AF-A0A2A6BSG7-F1
#
_entry.id   AF-A0A2A6BSG7-F1
#
_cell.length_a   1.000
_cell.length_b   1.000
_cell.length_c   1.000
_cell.angle_alpha   90.00
_cell.angle_beta   90.00
_cell.angle_gamma   90.00
#
_symmetry.space_group_name_H-M   'P 1'
#
loop_
_entity.id
_entity.type
_entity.pdbx_description
1 polymer ?
#
loop_
_entity_poly.entity_id
_entity_poly.type
_entity_poly.pdbx_seq_one_letter_code
_entity_poly.pdbx_strand_id
1 'polypeptide(L)'
;MRTTLLVALTVIVAHLASSSPVAPSNEDVLAQLQSMQVGRGEQMNAIRAQLAPKQEQTESDLAPAQQKRMVAWQPMKRSGYDFETLFRAIEARLMEVLAAGERLGISPEEILEHIRERNTHI
;
A
#
# COMPACT_ATOMS: atom_id res chain seq x y z
N MET A 1 -4.86 14.06 45.43
CA MET A 1 -4.71 14.47 44.02
C MET A 1 -4.37 13.29 43.10
N ARG A 2 -5.09 12.16 43.19
CA ARG A 2 -4.89 10.99 42.31
C ARG A 2 -6.16 10.59 41.56
N THR A 3 -7.33 10.91 42.12
CA THR A 3 -8.64 10.65 41.53
C THR A 3 -9.03 11.62 40.41
N THR A 4 -8.57 12.88 40.47
CA THR A 4 -8.82 13.89 39.43
C THR A 4 -8.07 13.58 38.12
N LEU A 5 -6.91 12.94 38.20
CA LEU A 5 -6.09 12.59 37.03
C LEU A 5 -6.71 11.43 36.23
N LEU A 6 -7.39 10.49 36.90
CA LEU A 6 -8.06 9.36 36.27
C LEU A 6 -9.34 9.79 35.53
N VAL A 7 -10.05 10.80 36.02
CA VAL A 7 -11.23 11.34 35.32
C VAL A 7 -10.80 12.11 34.07
N ALA A 8 -9.71 12.87 34.12
CA ALA A 8 -9.19 13.57 32.94
C ALA A 8 -8.72 12.61 31.83
N LEU A 9 -8.16 11.45 32.19
CA LEU A 9 -7.68 10.47 31.20
C LEU A 9 -8.83 9.77 30.44
N THR A 10 -9.97 9.54 31.09
CA THR A 10 -11.12 8.88 30.45
C THR A 10 -11.85 9.79 29.44
N VAL A 11 -11.87 11.10 29.68
CA VAL A 11 -12.47 12.08 28.76
C VAL A 11 -11.67 12.21 27.46
N ILE A 12 -10.34 12.06 27.51
CA ILE A 12 -9.49 12.14 26.31
C ILE A 12 -9.67 10.90 25.42
N VAL A 13 -9.83 9.71 26.01
CA VAL A 13 -10.07 8.46 25.25
C VAL A 13 -11.44 8.47 24.56
N ALA A 14 -12.45 9.14 25.14
CA ALA A 14 -13.78 9.25 24.52
C ALA A 14 -13.80 10.18 23.29
N HIS A 15 -12.90 11.16 23.19
CA HIS A 15 -12.84 12.07 22.03
C HIS A 15 -12.07 11.52 20.82
N LEU A 16 -11.21 10.52 21.01
CA LEU A 16 -10.50 9.89 19.87
C LEU A 16 -11.32 8.80 19.16
N ALA A 17 -12.43 8.34 19.73
CA ALA A 17 -13.25 7.27 19.15
C ALA A 17 -14.25 7.75 18.07
N SER A 18 -14.29 9.05 17.75
CA SER A 18 -15.35 9.64 16.90
C SER A 18 -14.91 10.14 15.52
N SER A 19 -13.68 9.86 15.07
CA SER A 19 -13.27 10.14 13.69
C SER A 19 -13.19 8.86 12.87
N SER A 20 -14.36 8.28 12.58
CA SER A 20 -14.46 7.26 11.52
C SER A 20 -14.22 7.98 10.17
N PRO A 21 -13.22 7.59 9.36
CA PRO A 21 -13.15 8.09 8.00
C PRO A 21 -14.37 7.52 7.26
N VAL A 22 -15.34 8.39 6.97
CA VAL A 22 -16.45 8.09 6.06
C VAL A 22 -15.82 7.57 4.78
N ALA A 23 -15.99 6.28 4.51
CA ALA A 23 -15.60 5.70 3.25
C ALA A 23 -16.38 6.45 2.16
N PRO A 24 -15.71 6.97 1.11
CA PRO A 24 -16.39 7.67 0.03
C PRO A 24 -17.46 6.73 -0.53
N SER A 25 -18.67 7.25 -0.67
CA SER A 25 -19.78 6.45 -1.19
C SER A 25 -19.45 6.01 -2.62
N ASN A 26 -20.02 4.90 -3.06
CA ASN A 26 -19.76 4.39 -4.41
C ASN A 26 -20.09 5.43 -5.51
N GLU A 27 -20.99 6.39 -5.21
CA GLU A 27 -21.32 7.50 -6.10
C GLU A 27 -20.20 8.54 -6.19
N ASP A 28 -19.51 8.84 -5.08
CA ASP A 28 -18.39 9.78 -5.05
C ASP A 28 -17.20 9.26 -5.87
N VAL A 29 -16.92 7.96 -5.77
CA VAL A 29 -15.86 7.30 -6.56
C VAL A 29 -16.19 7.34 -8.05
N LEU A 30 -17.48 7.16 -8.40
CA LEU A 30 -17.93 7.16 -9.79
C LEU A 30 -17.93 8.57 -10.38
N ALA A 31 -18.33 9.57 -9.61
CA ALA A 31 -18.22 10.98 -9.97
C ALA A 31 -16.76 11.41 -10.15
N GLN A 32 -15.86 10.95 -9.28
CA GLN A 32 -14.43 11.24 -9.38
C GLN A 32 -13.77 10.56 -10.59
N LEU A 33 -14.19 9.34 -10.94
CA LEU A 33 -13.77 8.66 -12.17
C LEU A 33 -14.26 9.39 -13.42
N GLN A 34 -15.52 9.86 -13.42
CA GLN A 34 -16.06 10.64 -14.54
C GLN A 34 -15.34 11.98 -14.69
N SER A 35 -15.08 12.70 -13.60
CA SER A 35 -14.36 13.98 -13.66
C SER A 35 -12.93 13.82 -14.16
N MET A 36 -12.24 12.73 -13.78
CA MET A 36 -10.92 12.40 -14.32
C MET A 36 -10.96 12.04 -15.81
N GLN A 37 -12.01 11.37 -16.29
CA GLN A 37 -12.14 11.00 -17.70
C GLN A 37 -12.41 12.22 -18.58
N VAL A 38 -13.25 13.16 -18.14
CA VAL A 38 -13.54 14.39 -18.89
C VAL A 38 -12.29 15.27 -18.98
N GLY A 39 -11.58 15.49 -17.87
CA GLY A 39 -10.34 16.29 -17.88
C GLY A 39 -9.22 15.67 -18.71
N ARG A 40 -9.11 14.34 -18.74
CA ARG A 40 -8.11 13.63 -19.57
C ARG A 40 -8.45 13.68 -21.06
N GLY A 41 -9.74 13.66 -21.42
CA GLY A 41 -10.20 13.78 -22.80
C GLY A 41 -9.82 15.12 -23.44
N GLU A 42 -10.01 16.22 -22.72
CA GLU A 42 -9.64 17.56 -23.18
C GLU A 42 -8.12 17.72 -23.34
N GLN A 43 -7.35 17.16 -22.39
CA GLN A 43 -5.90 17.19 -22.45
C GLN A 43 -5.34 16.41 -23.64
N MET A 44 -5.95 15.26 -23.98
CA MET A 44 -5.58 14.52 -25.20
C MET A 44 -5.99 15.26 -26.48
N ASN A 45 -7.12 15.98 -26.49
CA ASN A 45 -7.56 16.74 -27.65
C ASN A 45 -6.66 17.95 -27.91
N ALA A 46 -6.18 18.61 -26.85
CA ALA A 46 -5.20 19.70 -26.94
C ALA A 46 -3.84 19.22 -27.47
N ILE A 47 -3.37 18.04 -27.04
CA ILE A 47 -2.13 17.43 -27.56
C ILE A 47 -2.30 17.01 -29.03
N ARG A 48 -3.48 16.49 -29.40
CA ARG A 48 -3.81 16.14 -30.79
C ARG A 48 -3.85 17.36 -31.72
N ALA A 49 -4.39 18.49 -31.24
CA ALA A 49 -4.39 19.74 -31.98
C ALA A 49 -2.97 20.30 -32.20
N GLN A 50 -2.05 20.06 -31.26
CA GLN A 50 -0.64 20.48 -31.38
C GLN A 50 0.20 19.55 -32.27
N LEU A 51 -0.25 18.32 -32.51
CA LEU A 51 0.46 17.31 -33.33
C LEU A 51 -0.16 17.12 -34.72
N ALA A 52 -1.15 17.91 -35.12
CA ALA A 52 -1.74 17.82 -36.44
C ALA A 52 -0.74 18.29 -37.52
N PRO A 53 -0.21 17.40 -38.39
CA PRO A 53 0.52 17.85 -39.56
C PRO A 53 -0.45 18.53 -40.52
N LYS A 54 -0.03 19.66 -41.09
CA LYS A 54 -0.69 20.34 -42.20
C LYS A 54 -0.70 19.37 -43.40
N GLN A 55 -1.77 18.59 -43.60
CA GLN A 55 -1.87 17.64 -44.71
C GLN A 55 -2.75 18.21 -45.82
N GLU A 56 -2.11 18.45 -46.96
CA GLU A 56 -2.75 18.49 -48.27
C GLU A 56 -3.50 17.18 -48.55
N GLN A 57 -4.62 17.33 -49.24
CA GLN A 57 -5.52 16.28 -49.67
C GLN A 57 -4.84 15.30 -50.62
N THR A 58 -5.07 14.00 -50.41
CA THR A 58 -5.38 13.10 -51.53
C THR A 58 -6.13 11.89 -51.00
N GLU A 59 -7.32 11.68 -51.56
CA GLU A 59 -8.16 10.50 -51.35
C GLU A 59 -7.46 9.26 -51.91
N SER A 60 -7.33 8.20 -51.11
CA SER A 60 -7.68 6.83 -51.54
C SER A 60 -7.57 5.87 -50.36
N ASP A 61 -8.48 4.90 -50.39
CA ASP A 61 -8.42 3.59 -49.74
C ASP A 61 -8.84 3.50 -48.26
N LEU A 62 -10.14 3.18 -48.15
CA LEU A 62 -10.76 2.36 -47.14
C LEU A 62 -9.88 1.17 -46.69
N ALA A 63 -9.13 1.36 -45.62
CA ALA A 63 -8.75 0.26 -44.73
C ALA A 63 -8.72 0.82 -43.30
N PRO A 64 -9.52 0.31 -42.34
CA PRO A 64 -9.24 0.57 -40.95
C PRO A 64 -7.95 -0.20 -40.63
N ALA A 65 -6.80 0.47 -40.78
CA ALA A 65 -5.53 -0.02 -40.31
C ALA A 65 -5.68 -0.21 -38.80
N GLN A 66 -6.02 -1.44 -38.41
CA GLN A 66 -6.09 -1.85 -37.02
C GLN A 66 -4.68 -1.68 -36.47
N GLN A 67 -4.43 -0.53 -35.86
CA GLN A 67 -3.20 -0.21 -35.18
C GLN A 67 -3.06 -1.22 -34.05
N LYS A 68 -2.35 -2.33 -34.33
CA LYS A 68 -2.00 -3.35 -33.35
C LYS A 68 -1.15 -2.66 -32.29
N ARG A 69 -1.79 -2.20 -31.22
CA ARG A 69 -1.11 -1.67 -30.04
C ARG A 69 -0.21 -2.80 -29.54
N MET A 70 1.08 -2.68 -29.76
CA MET A 70 2.05 -3.62 -29.23
C MET A 70 1.98 -3.54 -27.70
N VAL A 71 1.34 -4.53 -27.08
CA VAL A 71 1.34 -4.70 -25.63
C VAL A 71 2.63 -5.42 -25.29
N ALA A 72 3.65 -4.66 -24.86
CA ALA A 72 4.85 -5.27 -24.30
C ALA A 72 4.46 -5.92 -22.97
N TRP A 73 4.73 -7.22 -22.83
CA TRP A 73 4.63 -7.93 -21.56
C TRP A 73 5.66 -7.33 -20.60
N GLN A 74 5.23 -6.36 -19.79
CA GLN A 74 6.09 -5.80 -18.75
C GLN A 74 6.24 -6.87 -17.66
N PRO A 75 7.48 -7.22 -17.27
CA PRO A 75 7.68 -8.13 -16.15
C PRO A 75 7.06 -7.51 -14.89
N MET A 76 6.19 -8.26 -14.22
CA MET A 76 5.64 -7.84 -12.93
C MET A 76 6.80 -7.61 -11.96
N LYS A 77 6.86 -6.41 -11.38
CA LYS A 77 7.73 -6.14 -10.24
C LYS A 77 7.31 -7.10 -9.13
N ARG A 78 8.10 -8.14 -8.92
CA ARG A 78 7.98 -8.96 -7.72
C ARG A 78 8.24 -8.01 -6.56
N SER A 79 7.25 -7.84 -5.67
CA SER A 79 7.51 -7.19 -4.39
C SER A 79 8.62 -8.00 -3.73
N GLY A 80 9.84 -7.48 -3.74
CA GLY A 80 10.93 -8.09 -3.00
C GLY A 80 10.48 -8.19 -1.56
N TYR A 81 10.58 -9.38 -0.97
CA TYR A 81 10.42 -9.50 0.47
C TYR A 81 11.35 -8.48 1.11
N ASP A 82 10.80 -7.56 1.88
CA ASP A 82 11.59 -6.59 2.61
C ASP A 82 12.23 -7.32 3.80
N PHE A 83 13.37 -7.95 3.53
CA PHE A 83 14.13 -8.72 4.50
C PHE A 83 14.46 -7.86 5.72
N GLU A 84 14.68 -6.55 5.54
CA GLU A 84 14.95 -5.61 6.64
C GLU A 84 13.76 -5.55 7.62
N THR A 85 12.55 -5.41 7.10
CA THR A 85 11.33 -5.43 7.92
C THR A 85 11.14 -6.78 8.61
N LEU A 86 11.43 -7.89 7.92
CA LEU A 86 11.37 -9.23 8.50
C LEU A 86 12.39 -9.41 9.63
N PHE A 87 13.64 -9.00 9.44
CA PHE A 87 14.69 -9.08 10.45
C PHE A 87 14.31 -8.29 11.69
N ARG A 88 13.83 -7.06 11.53
CA ARG A 88 13.38 -6.22 12.65
C ARG A 88 12.23 -6.85 13.44
N ALA A 89 11.29 -7.49 12.74
CA ALA A 89 10.19 -8.20 13.40
C ALA A 89 10.69 -9.41 14.21
N ILE A 90 11.66 -10.17 13.67
CA ILE A 90 12.28 -11.30 14.36
C ILE A 90 13.06 -10.82 15.58
N GLU A 91 13.87 -9.76 15.45
CA GLU A 91 14.65 -9.19 16.55
C GLU A 91 13.76 -8.69 17.69
N ALA A 92 12.72 -7.92 17.37
CA ALA A 92 11.76 -7.43 18.36
C ALA A 92 11.13 -8.59 19.14
N ARG A 93 10.72 -9.64 18.44
CA ARG A 93 10.11 -10.82 19.07
C ARG A 93 11.11 -11.60 19.91
N LEU A 94 12.36 -11.75 19.46
CA LEU A 94 13.40 -12.42 20.24
C LEU A 94 13.68 -11.66 21.54
N MET A 95 13.73 -10.33 21.51
CA MET A 95 13.91 -9.53 22.72
C MET A 95 12.77 -9.72 23.72
N GLU A 96 11.51 -9.78 23.26
CA GLU A 96 10.36 -10.05 24.13
C GLU A 96 10.46 -11.43 24.81
N VAL A 97 10.84 -12.46 24.05
CA VAL A 97 10.97 -13.83 24.56
C VAL A 97 12.10 -13.91 25.58
N LEU A 98 13.24 -13.30 25.30
CA LEU A 98 14.37 -13.27 26.24
C LEU A 98 14.02 -12.50 27.51
N ALA A 99 13.36 -11.34 27.40
CA ALA A 99 12.90 -10.58 28.56
C ALA A 99 11.86 -11.35 29.40
N ALA A 100 10.97 -12.09 28.76
CA ALA A 100 10.04 -12.98 29.46
C ALA A 100 10.77 -14.14 30.15
N GLY A 101 11.77 -14.71 29.48
CA GLY A 101 12.64 -15.76 30.02
C GLY A 101 13.40 -15.33 31.26
N GLU A 102 14.02 -14.15 31.22
CA GLU A 102 14.70 -13.54 32.35
C GLU A 102 13.78 -13.39 33.57
N ARG A 103 12.54 -12.93 33.33
CA ARG A 103 11.52 -12.79 34.40
C ARG A 103 11.10 -14.12 35.01
N LEU A 104 11.26 -15.22 34.27
CA LEU A 104 11.00 -16.58 34.71
C LEU A 104 12.25 -17.27 35.28
N GLY A 105 13.41 -16.60 35.26
CA GLY A 105 14.69 -17.16 35.70
C GLY A 105 15.29 -18.19 34.73
N ILE A 106 14.83 -18.21 33.49
CA ILE A 106 15.33 -19.09 32.43
C ILE A 106 16.53 -18.43 31.77
N SER A 107 17.60 -19.21 31.55
CA SER A 107 18.80 -18.69 30.88
C SER A 107 18.54 -18.38 29.40
N PRO A 108 19.15 -17.33 28.84
CA PRO A 108 19.01 -17.03 27.42
C PRO A 108 19.57 -18.16 26.54
N GLU A 109 20.61 -18.86 26.99
CA GLU A 109 21.20 -20.00 26.29
C GLU A 109 20.19 -21.15 26.11
N GLU A 110 19.44 -21.50 27.15
CA GLU A 110 18.42 -22.56 27.10
C GLU A 110 17.28 -22.22 26.13
N ILE A 111 16.86 -20.95 26.10
CA ILE A 111 15.85 -20.46 25.14
C ILE A 111 16.36 -20.57 23.71
N LEU A 112 17.61 -20.17 23.46
CA LEU A 112 18.22 -20.23 22.13
C LEU A 112 18.44 -21.68 21.68
N GLU A 113 18.84 -22.56 22.58
CA GLU A 113 18.98 -24.00 22.32
C GLU A 113 17.63 -24.61 21.93
N HIS A 114 16.57 -24.33 22.70
CA HIS A 114 15.23 -24.79 22.37
C HIS A 114 14.71 -24.25 21.02
N ILE A 115 14.99 -22.98 20.69
CA ILE A 115 14.64 -22.43 19.37
C ILE A 115 15.41 -23.14 18.26
N ARG A 116 16.71 -23.37 18.46
CA ARG A 116 17.57 -24.06 17.50
C ARG A 116 17.10 -25.48 17.24
N GLU A 117 16.81 -26.26 18.28
CA GLU A 117 16.30 -27.63 18.15
C GLU A 117 15.02 -27.67 17.32
N ARG A 118 14.04 -26.81 17.63
CA ARG A 118 12.79 -26.74 16.87
C ARG A 118 13.02 -26.38 15.40
N ASN A 119 13.92 -25.45 15.12
CA ASN A 119 14.21 -25.03 13.74
C ASN A 119 14.97 -26.09 12.94
N THR A 120 15.73 -26.98 13.57
CA THR A 120 16.39 -28.11 12.88
C THR A 120 15.45 -29.26 12.53
N HIS A 121 14.25 -29.31 13.12
CA HIS A 121 13.24 -30.34 12.88
C HIS A 121 12.17 -29.93 11.84
N ILE A 122 12.30 -28.74 11.24
CA ILE A 122 11.44 -28.22 10.17
C ILE A 122 12.17 -28.37 8.84
#